data_AF-A0A3B8W732-F1
#
_entry.id   AF-A0A3B8W732-F1
#
_cell.length_a   1.000
_cell.length_b   1.000
_cell.length_c   1.000
_cell.angle_alpha   90.00
_cell.angle_beta   90.00
_cell.angle_gamma   90.00
#
_symmetry.space_group_name_H-M   'P 1'
#
loop_
_entity.id
_entity.type
_entity.pdbx_description
1 polymer ?
#
loop_
_entity_poly.entity_id
_entity_poly.type
_entity_poly.pdbx_seq_one_letter_code
_entity_poly.pdbx_strand_id
1 'polypeptide(L)'
;HIDTVKPAASWTKDPYTPIEEDDKLYGLGSNDAGASVLSLLHTFLYLKERKQPFNLIFLASAEEEVSGANGIESVIPDLAHVRFAVVGEPTKMQPAVAEKGLMVLDCTAKGKSGHAARNEGINAISEAIKDIEWFNSYQFAETSPLLGPVKMTVTMIHAGTQHNVIPDRCEFTVDIRSNEYYSNQELYNIIGKHVKAELKARSFRLNSSRTPDEHPFVERAEMLGLVPFGSPTLSDQALMPFPSVKIGPGDSSRSHTADEYIKPSEIREAIDLYIKLLDGLIIK
;
A
#
# COMPACT_ATOMS: atom_id res chain seq x y z
N HIS A 1 -1.38 -5.51 -10.86
CA HIS A 1 -2.80 -5.26 -11.19
C HIS A 1 -2.92 -4.71 -12.62
N ILE A 2 -4.11 -4.66 -13.22
CA ILE A 2 -4.34 -4.16 -14.60
C ILE A 2 -5.17 -2.87 -14.67
N ASP A 3 -5.81 -2.48 -13.57
CA ASP A 3 -6.44 -1.17 -13.45
C ASP A 3 -5.38 -0.07 -13.36
N THR A 4 -5.80 1.16 -13.58
CA THR A 4 -4.96 2.35 -13.50
C THR A 4 -5.69 3.44 -12.73
N VAL A 5 -4.95 4.36 -12.10
CA VAL A 5 -5.53 5.62 -11.61
C VAL A 5 -6.09 6.45 -12.75
N LYS A 6 -6.88 7.48 -12.40
CA LYS A 6 -7.26 8.50 -13.38
C LYS A 6 -6.04 9.35 -13.76
N PRO A 7 -5.89 9.72 -15.04
CA PRO A 7 -4.81 10.61 -15.45
C PRO A 7 -4.94 11.97 -14.74
N ALA A 8 -3.82 12.48 -14.26
CA ALA A 8 -3.76 13.82 -13.67
C ALA A 8 -4.09 14.89 -14.71
N ALA A 9 -4.57 16.06 -14.27
CA ALA A 9 -4.84 17.18 -15.17
C ALA A 9 -3.57 17.76 -15.83
N SER A 10 -2.38 17.40 -15.33
CA SER A 10 -1.08 17.89 -15.79
C SER A 10 -0.42 17.04 -16.89
N TRP A 11 -1.09 16.01 -17.41
CA TRP A 11 -0.58 15.24 -18.54
C TRP A 11 -0.38 16.13 -19.77
N THR A 12 0.79 16.03 -20.40
CA THR A 12 1.11 16.80 -21.62
C THR A 12 0.99 15.95 -22.88
N LYS A 13 1.18 14.64 -22.74
CA LYS A 13 0.90 13.62 -23.76
C LYS A 13 -0.49 13.02 -23.53
N ASP A 14 -1.10 12.44 -24.58
CA ASP A 14 -2.34 11.68 -24.40
C ASP A 14 -2.04 10.42 -23.55
N PRO A 15 -2.64 10.27 -22.35
CA PRO A 15 -2.35 9.15 -21.45
C PRO A 15 -2.70 7.78 -22.02
N TYR A 16 -3.62 7.71 -22.99
CA TYR A 16 -4.14 6.44 -23.52
C TYR A 16 -3.52 6.04 -24.86
N THR A 17 -2.68 6.90 -25.44
CA THR A 17 -1.97 6.63 -26.68
C THR A 17 -0.49 6.37 -26.36
N PRO A 18 0.02 5.13 -26.52
CA PRO A 18 1.41 4.84 -26.20
C PRO A 18 2.35 5.58 -27.16
N ILE A 19 3.35 6.27 -26.60
CA ILE A 19 4.35 7.04 -27.35
C ILE A 19 5.75 6.57 -26.95
N GLU A 20 6.58 6.20 -27.91
CA GLU A 20 7.98 5.82 -27.67
C GLU A 20 8.91 6.96 -28.11
N GLU A 21 9.65 7.53 -27.17
CA GLU A 21 10.62 8.62 -27.38
C GLU A 21 11.82 8.43 -26.44
N ASP A 22 13.05 8.57 -26.94
CA ASP A 22 14.29 8.54 -26.13
C ASP A 22 14.38 7.37 -25.12
N ASP A 23 14.09 6.15 -25.59
CA ASP A 23 14.07 4.90 -24.78
C ASP A 23 13.05 4.93 -23.62
N LYS A 24 11.96 5.68 -23.79
CA LYS A 24 10.83 5.72 -22.87
C LYS A 24 9.54 5.42 -23.61
N LEU A 25 8.79 4.46 -23.10
CA LEU A 25 7.43 4.18 -23.50
C LEU A 25 6.50 4.92 -22.54
N TYR A 26 5.92 6.02 -23.02
CA TYR A 26 4.96 6.83 -22.30
C TYR A 26 3.55 6.24 -22.39
N GLY A 27 2.80 6.32 -21.30
CA GLY A 27 1.41 5.90 -21.23
C GLY A 27 0.97 5.66 -19.80
N LEU A 28 -0.30 5.91 -19.51
CA LEU A 28 -0.88 5.68 -18.20
C LEU A 28 -0.83 4.19 -17.86
N GLY A 29 -0.27 3.87 -16.70
CA GLY A 29 -0.05 2.50 -16.24
C GLY A 29 1.12 1.78 -16.91
N SER A 30 1.97 2.48 -17.66
CA SER A 30 3.18 1.91 -18.25
C SER A 30 4.18 1.47 -17.18
N ASN A 31 4.38 2.26 -16.14
CA ASN A 31 5.19 1.96 -14.95
C ASN A 31 4.36 1.22 -13.90
N ASP A 32 3.11 1.64 -13.68
CA ASP A 32 2.27 1.20 -12.55
C ASP A 32 0.91 0.58 -12.96
N ALA A 33 0.79 -0.75 -13.08
CA ALA A 33 1.84 -1.76 -12.99
C ALA A 33 1.98 -2.56 -14.30
N GLY A 34 1.66 -1.95 -15.46
CA GLY A 34 1.63 -2.62 -16.76
C GLY A 34 2.95 -3.28 -17.15
N ALA A 35 4.09 -2.63 -16.90
CA ALA A 35 5.41 -3.23 -17.12
C ALA A 35 5.63 -4.51 -16.30
N SER A 36 5.17 -4.53 -15.05
CA SER A 36 5.22 -5.70 -14.18
C SER A 36 4.31 -6.82 -14.66
N VAL A 37 3.08 -6.48 -15.09
CA VAL A 37 2.13 -7.46 -15.67
C VAL A 37 2.75 -8.16 -16.88
N LEU A 38 3.32 -7.41 -17.82
CA LEU A 38 3.98 -7.98 -19.00
C LEU A 38 5.19 -8.83 -18.60
N SER A 39 6.06 -8.31 -17.72
CA SER A 39 7.27 -9.01 -17.30
C SER A 39 6.96 -10.35 -16.62
N LEU A 40 6.03 -10.36 -15.67
CA LEU A 40 5.59 -11.57 -14.97
C LEU A 40 4.88 -12.56 -15.89
N LEU A 41 4.05 -12.08 -16.84
CA LEU A 41 3.42 -12.94 -17.82
C LEU A 41 4.47 -13.63 -18.71
N HIS A 42 5.47 -12.90 -19.19
CA HIS A 42 6.57 -13.46 -19.96
C HIS A 42 7.38 -14.49 -19.16
N THR A 43 7.72 -14.20 -17.90
CA THR A 43 8.38 -15.15 -17.01
C THR A 43 7.52 -16.40 -16.79
N PHE A 44 6.22 -16.25 -16.55
CA PHE A 44 5.28 -17.36 -16.39
C PHE A 44 5.28 -18.27 -17.64
N LEU A 45 5.13 -17.68 -18.83
CA LEU A 45 5.14 -18.41 -20.09
C LEU A 45 6.49 -19.11 -20.34
N TYR A 46 7.60 -18.52 -19.90
CA TYR A 46 8.92 -19.14 -19.98
C TYR A 46 9.05 -20.33 -19.03
N LEU A 47 8.65 -20.18 -17.76
CA LEU A 47 8.86 -21.21 -16.73
C LEU A 47 7.88 -22.37 -16.84
N LYS A 48 6.65 -22.16 -17.35
CA LYS A 48 5.64 -23.23 -17.48
C LYS A 48 6.06 -24.35 -18.44
N GLU A 49 6.95 -24.06 -19.38
CA GLU A 49 7.51 -25.03 -20.35
C GLU A 49 8.73 -25.79 -19.79
N ARG A 50 9.08 -25.57 -18.51
CA ARG A 50 10.27 -26.13 -17.86
C ARG A 50 9.87 -26.86 -16.59
N LYS A 51 10.68 -27.85 -16.21
CA LYS A 51 10.45 -28.59 -14.96
C LYS A 51 10.81 -27.72 -13.77
N GLN A 52 9.80 -27.33 -12.99
CA GLN A 52 9.95 -26.59 -11.74
C GLN A 52 9.62 -27.48 -10.53
N PRO A 53 10.19 -27.22 -9.35
CA PRO A 53 9.83 -27.90 -8.10
C PRO A 53 8.53 -27.34 -7.46
N PHE A 54 7.85 -26.41 -8.14
CA PHE A 54 6.61 -25.76 -7.70
C PHE A 54 5.61 -25.63 -8.87
N ASN A 55 4.33 -25.40 -8.54
CA ASN A 55 3.32 -24.98 -9.50
C ASN A 55 3.32 -23.46 -9.64
N LEU A 56 2.91 -22.95 -10.79
CA LEU A 56 2.81 -21.51 -11.07
C LEU A 56 1.36 -21.09 -11.29
N ILE A 57 0.98 -19.97 -10.69
CA ILE A 57 -0.27 -19.25 -10.96
C ILE A 57 0.13 -17.84 -11.41
N PHE A 58 -0.39 -17.40 -12.55
CA PHE A 58 -0.36 -16.01 -12.96
C PHE A 58 -1.73 -15.40 -12.71
N LEU A 59 -1.77 -14.27 -11.99
CA LEU A 59 -2.98 -13.53 -11.69
C LEU A 59 -2.81 -12.06 -12.08
N ALA A 60 -3.65 -11.61 -13.00
CA ALA A 60 -3.82 -10.20 -13.33
C ALA A 60 -5.03 -9.66 -12.57
N SER A 61 -4.80 -9.15 -11.35
CA SER A 61 -5.84 -8.54 -10.50
C SER A 61 -6.30 -7.18 -11.04
N ALA A 62 -7.45 -6.71 -10.56
CA ALA A 62 -8.00 -5.37 -10.82
C ALA A 62 -8.47 -4.74 -9.50
N GLU A 63 -8.90 -3.48 -9.56
CA GLU A 63 -9.33 -2.67 -8.40
C GLU A 63 -8.27 -2.49 -7.31
N GLU A 64 -6.98 -2.67 -7.63
CA GLU A 64 -5.88 -2.52 -6.66
C GLU A 64 -5.82 -1.07 -6.16
N GLU A 65 -5.92 -0.11 -7.09
CA GLU A 65 -5.72 1.33 -6.85
C GLU A 65 -6.78 1.94 -5.92
N VAL A 66 -7.90 1.23 -5.75
CA VAL A 66 -9.00 1.60 -4.85
C VAL A 66 -9.22 0.57 -3.74
N SER A 67 -8.35 -0.45 -3.67
CA SER A 67 -8.48 -1.62 -2.81
C SER A 67 -9.89 -2.22 -2.88
N GLY A 68 -10.44 -2.41 -4.07
CA GLY A 68 -11.83 -2.83 -4.25
C GLY A 68 -12.09 -4.26 -3.76
N ALA A 69 -13.32 -4.50 -3.29
CA ALA A 69 -13.73 -5.80 -2.75
C ALA A 69 -13.86 -6.88 -3.83
N ASN A 70 -13.96 -6.50 -5.12
CA ASN A 70 -14.02 -7.43 -6.25
C ASN A 70 -12.65 -7.59 -6.94
N GLY A 71 -11.59 -7.05 -6.33
CA GLY A 71 -10.21 -7.20 -6.78
C GLY A 71 -9.60 -8.53 -6.35
N ILE A 72 -8.35 -8.50 -5.88
CA ILE A 72 -7.65 -9.72 -5.46
C ILE A 72 -8.37 -10.48 -4.33
N GLU A 73 -9.04 -9.74 -3.43
CA GLU A 73 -9.74 -10.30 -2.27
C GLU A 73 -10.81 -11.32 -2.65
N SER A 74 -11.53 -11.11 -3.76
CA SER A 74 -12.56 -12.05 -4.21
C SER A 74 -12.00 -13.31 -4.86
N VAL A 75 -10.72 -13.31 -5.28
CA VAL A 75 -10.11 -14.44 -6.01
C VAL A 75 -9.32 -15.34 -5.07
N ILE A 76 -8.67 -14.80 -4.02
CA ILE A 76 -7.84 -15.57 -3.08
C ILE A 76 -8.53 -16.84 -2.54
N PRO A 77 -9.81 -16.81 -2.11
CA PRO A 77 -10.49 -18.00 -1.59
C PRO A 77 -10.64 -19.14 -2.62
N ASP A 78 -10.65 -18.81 -3.91
CA ASP A 78 -10.82 -19.77 -5.01
C ASP A 78 -9.49 -20.28 -5.56
N LEU A 79 -8.36 -19.70 -5.14
CA LEU A 79 -7.04 -20.18 -5.54
C LEU A 79 -6.69 -21.50 -4.84
N ALA A 80 -5.96 -22.36 -5.56
CA ALA A 80 -5.26 -23.46 -4.92
C ALA A 80 -4.26 -22.93 -3.87
N HIS A 81 -3.83 -23.78 -2.94
CA HIS A 81 -2.93 -23.39 -1.85
C HIS A 81 -1.69 -22.61 -2.35
N VAL A 82 -1.64 -21.30 -2.05
CA VAL A 82 -0.53 -20.41 -2.39
C VAL A 82 0.48 -20.42 -1.25
N ARG A 83 1.72 -20.81 -1.56
CA ARG A 83 2.81 -20.87 -0.57
C ARG A 83 3.60 -19.56 -0.45
N PHE A 84 3.73 -18.87 -1.57
CA PHE A 84 4.49 -17.63 -1.71
C PHE A 84 3.97 -16.87 -2.93
N ALA A 85 3.97 -15.54 -2.88
CA ALA A 85 3.60 -14.70 -4.01
C ALA A 85 4.66 -13.65 -4.35
N VAL A 86 4.74 -13.32 -5.63
CA VAL A 86 5.52 -12.20 -6.16
C VAL A 86 4.53 -11.15 -6.65
N VAL A 87 4.56 -9.97 -6.06
CA VAL A 87 3.71 -8.84 -6.43
C VAL A 87 4.55 -7.86 -7.25
N GLY A 88 4.16 -7.69 -8.51
CA GLY A 88 4.89 -6.88 -9.48
C GLY A 88 4.48 -5.41 -9.40
N GLU A 89 5.34 -4.58 -8.83
CA GLU A 89 5.16 -3.13 -8.59
C GLU A 89 6.49 -2.42 -8.82
N PRO A 90 6.52 -1.09 -9.06
CA PRO A 90 7.74 -0.39 -9.41
C PRO A 90 8.71 -0.22 -8.24
N THR A 91 9.69 -1.12 -8.14
CA THR A 91 10.69 -1.15 -7.06
C THR A 91 12.14 -1.12 -7.56
N LYS A 92 12.38 -0.79 -8.83
CA LYS A 92 13.70 -0.90 -9.49
C LYS A 92 14.29 -2.31 -9.37
N MET A 93 13.43 -3.32 -9.44
CA MET A 93 13.79 -4.72 -9.22
C MET A 93 14.46 -5.01 -7.86
N GLN A 94 14.25 -4.16 -6.85
CA GLN A 94 14.66 -4.44 -5.47
C GLN A 94 13.52 -5.14 -4.71
N PRO A 95 13.80 -6.15 -3.87
CA PRO A 95 12.76 -6.87 -3.14
C PRO A 95 12.28 -6.09 -1.91
N ALA A 96 11.06 -5.59 -1.95
CA ALA A 96 10.35 -5.12 -0.76
C ALA A 96 9.84 -6.33 0.03
N VAL A 97 10.57 -6.70 1.07
CA VAL A 97 10.26 -7.85 1.95
C VAL A 97 9.36 -7.48 3.13
N ALA A 98 9.15 -6.19 3.35
CA ALA A 98 8.17 -5.66 4.30
C ALA A 98 7.35 -4.54 3.63
N GLU A 99 6.08 -4.41 3.99
CA GLU A 99 5.18 -3.37 3.48
C GLU A 99 4.32 -2.80 4.60
N LYS A 100 4.13 -1.46 4.61
CA LYS A 100 3.21 -0.81 5.56
C LYS A 100 1.75 -1.14 5.24
N GLY A 101 0.95 -1.37 6.28
CA GLY A 101 -0.50 -1.48 6.16
C GLY A 101 -1.18 -0.12 6.01
N LEU A 102 -2.51 -0.14 5.89
CA LEU A 102 -3.36 1.04 5.88
C LEU A 102 -4.63 0.82 6.72
N MET A 103 -4.87 1.72 7.67
CA MET A 103 -6.16 1.87 8.32
C MET A 103 -6.56 3.35 8.28
N VAL A 104 -7.74 3.62 7.73
CA VAL A 104 -8.35 4.96 7.80
C VAL A 104 -9.36 4.97 8.96
N LEU A 105 -9.15 5.91 9.88
CA LEU A 105 -9.93 6.06 11.09
C LEU A 105 -10.74 7.35 11.02
N ASP A 106 -12.07 7.25 11.03
CA ASP A 106 -12.96 8.40 11.19
C ASP A 106 -13.25 8.60 12.68
N CYS A 107 -12.91 9.78 13.20
CA CYS A 107 -13.01 10.13 14.61
C CYS A 107 -14.07 11.22 14.81
N THR A 108 -14.90 11.08 15.84
CA THR A 108 -15.90 12.09 16.21
C THR A 108 -15.75 12.51 17.67
N ALA A 109 -15.32 13.74 17.90
CA ALA A 109 -15.38 14.38 19.21
C ALA A 109 -16.78 14.95 19.45
N LYS A 110 -17.35 14.67 20.62
CA LYS A 110 -18.69 15.11 21.02
C LYS A 110 -18.60 16.24 22.05
N GLY A 111 -19.39 17.26 21.84
CA GLY A 111 -19.57 18.41 22.72
C GLY A 111 -21.03 18.65 23.05
N LYS A 112 -21.38 19.91 23.31
CA LYS A 112 -22.73 20.36 23.60
C LYS A 112 -22.90 21.79 23.10
N SER A 113 -23.95 22.01 22.31
CA SER A 113 -24.24 23.31 21.72
C SER A 113 -24.51 24.37 22.80
N GLY A 114 -24.19 25.63 22.49
CA GLY A 114 -24.35 26.77 23.40
C GLY A 114 -24.02 28.10 22.73
N HIS A 115 -24.33 29.21 23.39
CA HIS A 115 -23.98 30.54 22.89
C HIS A 115 -22.49 30.83 23.13
N ALA A 116 -21.75 31.22 22.08
CA ALA A 116 -20.32 31.56 22.21
C ALA A 116 -20.05 32.74 23.18
N ALA A 117 -21.03 33.63 23.37
CA ALA A 117 -20.93 34.78 24.27
C ALA A 117 -21.28 34.47 25.74
N ARG A 118 -21.56 33.21 26.08
CA ARG A 118 -21.95 32.77 27.43
C ARG A 118 -21.07 31.60 27.89
N ASN A 119 -21.08 31.31 29.19
CA ASN A 119 -20.43 30.12 29.76
C ASN A 119 -21.34 28.88 29.64
N GLU A 120 -21.85 28.61 28.43
CA GLU A 120 -22.72 27.47 28.10
C GLU A 120 -21.95 26.46 27.22
N GLY A 121 -22.46 25.23 27.09
CA GLY A 121 -21.96 24.25 26.12
C GLY A 121 -20.64 23.56 26.48
N ILE A 122 -20.22 22.65 25.59
CA ILE A 122 -18.91 21.97 25.59
C ILE A 122 -18.41 22.05 24.15
N ASN A 123 -17.28 22.70 23.92
CA ASN A 123 -16.76 22.90 22.58
C ASN A 123 -16.09 21.63 22.04
N ALA A 124 -16.70 20.99 21.04
CA ALA A 124 -16.18 19.76 20.45
C ALA A 124 -14.81 19.94 19.76
N ILE A 125 -14.49 21.15 19.26
CA ILE A 125 -13.17 21.44 18.69
C ILE A 125 -12.09 21.34 19.77
N SER A 126 -12.36 21.88 20.96
CA SER A 126 -11.41 21.83 22.08
C SER A 126 -11.16 20.41 22.59
N GLU A 127 -12.15 19.52 22.51
CA GLU A 127 -11.95 18.09 22.81
C GLU A 127 -11.16 17.39 21.70
N ALA A 128 -11.46 17.65 20.41
CA ALA A 128 -10.74 17.07 19.28
C ALA A 128 -9.25 17.44 19.27
N ILE A 129 -8.88 18.67 19.64
CA ILE A 129 -7.48 19.12 19.68
C ILE A 129 -6.63 18.22 20.58
N LYS A 130 -7.15 17.79 21.74
CA LYS A 130 -6.41 16.92 22.68
C LYS A 130 -6.11 15.56 22.06
N ASP A 131 -7.09 14.97 21.37
CA ASP A 131 -6.93 13.69 20.68
C ASP A 131 -5.97 13.83 19.48
N ILE A 132 -6.07 14.92 18.70
CA ILE A 132 -5.16 15.22 17.57
C ILE A 132 -3.72 15.41 18.04
N GLU A 133 -3.49 16.12 19.14
CA GLU A 133 -2.16 16.26 19.75
C GLU A 133 -1.59 14.90 20.15
N TRP A 134 -2.42 13.99 20.66
CA TRP A 134 -2.00 12.63 20.95
C TRP A 134 -1.62 11.87 19.67
N PHE A 135 -2.44 11.92 18.61
CA PHE A 135 -2.10 11.29 17.32
C PHE A 135 -0.77 11.80 16.73
N ASN A 136 -0.45 13.09 16.92
CA ASN A 136 0.77 13.70 16.40
C ASN A 136 2.02 13.39 17.23
N SER A 137 1.87 13.06 18.52
CA SER A 137 3.00 12.92 19.45
C SER A 137 3.25 11.48 19.90
N TYR A 138 2.24 10.60 19.82
CA TYR A 138 2.36 9.22 20.28
C TYR A 138 3.26 8.39 19.37
N GLN A 139 4.15 7.62 19.99
CA GLN A 139 4.99 6.63 19.32
C GLN A 139 4.66 5.25 19.88
N PHE A 140 4.34 4.33 18.98
CA PHE A 140 4.19 2.91 19.32
C PHE A 140 5.55 2.34 19.74
N ALA A 141 5.53 1.37 20.66
CA ALA A 141 6.74 0.83 21.27
C ALA A 141 7.67 0.14 20.25
N GLU A 142 7.09 -0.65 19.34
CA GLU A 142 7.84 -1.44 18.37
C GLU A 142 8.13 -0.62 17.11
N THR A 143 9.42 -0.41 16.82
CA THR A 143 9.90 0.29 15.63
C THR A 143 10.64 -0.68 14.72
N SER A 144 10.19 -0.80 13.47
CA SER A 144 10.79 -1.69 12.50
C SER A 144 12.11 -1.15 11.96
N PRO A 145 13.17 -1.97 11.84
CA PRO A 145 14.38 -1.60 11.10
C PRO A 145 14.12 -1.31 9.61
N LEU A 146 13.09 -1.94 9.01
CA LEU A 146 12.75 -1.81 7.59
C LEU A 146 11.73 -0.70 7.31
N LEU A 147 10.70 -0.60 8.16
CA LEU A 147 9.55 0.30 7.95
C LEU A 147 9.52 1.51 8.90
N GLY A 148 10.42 1.54 9.89
CA GLY A 148 10.41 2.55 10.94
C GLY A 148 9.17 2.43 11.86
N PRO A 149 8.77 3.53 12.51
CA PRO A 149 7.61 3.52 13.39
C PRO A 149 6.30 3.48 12.60
N VAL A 150 5.23 3.08 13.29
CA VAL A 150 3.85 3.32 12.86
C VAL A 150 3.67 4.83 12.63
N LYS A 151 3.07 5.20 11.50
CA LYS A 151 2.80 6.60 11.17
C LYS A 151 1.31 6.87 11.28
N MET A 152 0.94 7.89 12.06
CA MET A 152 -0.42 8.40 12.13
C MET A 152 -0.41 9.84 11.61
N THR A 153 -1.36 10.18 10.73
CA THR A 153 -1.47 11.52 10.16
C THR A 153 -2.93 11.95 10.15
N VAL A 154 -3.26 13.06 10.83
CA VAL A 154 -4.59 13.67 10.73
C VAL A 154 -4.67 14.44 9.42
N THR A 155 -5.59 14.06 8.53
CA THR A 155 -5.65 14.56 7.14
C THR A 155 -6.89 15.39 6.83
N MET A 156 -7.95 15.28 7.62
CA MET A 156 -9.20 16.04 7.44
C MET A 156 -9.77 16.46 8.79
N ILE A 157 -10.43 17.62 8.86
CA ILE A 157 -11.13 18.11 10.05
C ILE A 157 -12.33 19.01 9.67
N HIS A 158 -13.47 18.82 10.32
CA HIS A 158 -14.70 19.58 10.09
C HIS A 158 -15.47 19.83 11.41
N ALA A 159 -15.90 21.08 11.65
CA ALA A 159 -16.73 21.45 12.79
C ALA A 159 -17.43 22.80 12.60
N GLY A 160 -18.54 22.99 13.30
CA GLY A 160 -19.23 24.28 13.39
C GLY A 160 -20.12 24.62 12.19
N THR A 161 -20.97 25.61 12.40
CA THR A 161 -21.96 26.06 11.41
C THR A 161 -22.03 27.59 11.32
N GLN A 162 -22.03 28.27 12.48
CA GLN A 162 -22.07 29.72 12.61
C GLN A 162 -21.12 30.18 13.72
N HIS A 163 -20.58 31.38 13.59
CA HIS A 163 -19.55 31.90 14.49
C HIS A 163 -20.01 32.10 15.95
N ASN A 164 -21.33 32.19 16.20
CA ASN A 164 -21.91 32.42 17.53
C ASN A 164 -22.46 31.16 18.21
N VAL A 165 -22.32 29.99 17.58
CA VAL A 165 -22.77 28.69 18.10
C VAL A 165 -21.55 27.84 18.47
N ILE A 166 -21.49 27.37 19.71
CA ILE A 166 -20.46 26.41 20.15
C ILE A 166 -20.73 25.07 19.45
N PRO A 167 -19.77 24.51 18.70
CA PRO A 167 -19.97 23.26 17.99
C PRO A 167 -20.10 22.08 18.96
N ASP A 168 -21.14 21.28 18.79
CA ASP A 168 -21.35 20.03 19.54
C ASP A 168 -20.74 18.79 18.88
N ARG A 169 -20.17 18.95 17.67
CA ARG A 169 -19.51 17.88 16.92
C ARG A 169 -18.28 18.42 16.19
N CYS A 170 -17.19 17.68 16.29
CA CYS A 170 -15.98 17.88 15.49
C CYS A 170 -15.54 16.53 14.95
N GLU A 171 -15.41 16.42 13.64
CA GLU A 171 -15.02 15.21 12.94
C GLU A 171 -13.62 15.39 12.38
N PHE A 172 -12.79 14.35 12.49
CA PHE A 172 -11.48 14.34 11.87
C PHE A 172 -11.12 12.93 11.41
N THR A 173 -10.27 12.83 10.39
CA THR A 173 -9.83 11.54 9.83
C THR A 173 -8.34 11.37 10.02
N VAL A 174 -7.94 10.16 10.43
CA VAL A 174 -6.53 9.77 10.60
C VAL A 174 -6.18 8.69 9.58
N ASP A 175 -5.16 8.94 8.76
CA ASP A 175 -4.46 7.93 7.94
C ASP A 175 -3.40 7.27 8.82
N ILE A 176 -3.51 5.96 9.00
CA ILE A 176 -2.62 5.17 9.86
C ILE A 176 -1.90 4.14 8.99
N ARG A 177 -0.57 4.18 9.01
CA ARG A 177 0.32 3.25 8.31
C ARG A 177 1.07 2.39 9.31
N SER A 178 0.68 1.12 9.43
CA SER A 178 1.32 0.16 10.35
C SER A 178 2.71 -0.23 9.86
N ASN A 179 3.60 -0.62 10.78
CA ASN A 179 4.75 -1.47 10.44
C ASN A 179 4.37 -2.95 10.67
N GLU A 180 5.26 -3.87 10.33
CA GLU A 180 5.01 -5.32 10.34
C GLU A 180 4.86 -5.96 11.73
N TYR A 181 5.03 -5.17 12.80
CA TYR A 181 4.88 -5.63 14.18
C TYR A 181 3.47 -5.45 14.73
N TYR A 182 2.58 -4.78 14.00
CA TYR A 182 1.21 -4.53 14.43
C TYR A 182 0.19 -4.84 13.34
N SER A 183 -0.86 -5.54 13.73
CA SER A 183 -2.10 -5.56 12.97
C SER A 183 -2.88 -4.26 13.14
N ASN A 184 -3.71 -3.92 12.16
CA ASN A 184 -4.61 -2.76 12.24
C ASN A 184 -5.55 -2.85 13.45
N GLN A 185 -5.99 -4.06 13.81
CA GLN A 185 -6.87 -4.27 14.96
C GLN A 185 -6.16 -3.97 16.30
N GLU A 186 -4.88 -4.33 16.43
CA GLU A 186 -4.08 -3.99 17.61
C GLU A 186 -3.87 -2.48 17.73
N LEU A 187 -3.52 -1.81 16.63
CA LEU A 187 -3.38 -0.35 16.61
C LEU A 187 -4.69 0.33 17.05
N TYR A 188 -5.82 -0.09 16.49
CA TYR A 188 -7.14 0.43 16.85
C TYR A 188 -7.44 0.27 18.35
N ASN A 189 -7.15 -0.91 18.90
CA ASN A 189 -7.38 -1.21 20.32
C ASN A 189 -6.47 -0.38 21.24
N ILE A 190 -5.24 -0.08 20.83
CA ILE A 190 -4.33 0.80 21.57
C ILE A 190 -4.84 2.24 21.52
N ILE A 191 -5.14 2.75 20.31
CA ILE A 191 -5.64 4.12 20.10
C ILE A 191 -6.90 4.36 20.94
N GLY A 192 -7.86 3.44 20.93
CA GLY A 192 -9.11 3.55 21.68
C GLY A 192 -8.96 3.61 23.21
N LYS A 193 -7.78 3.29 23.76
CA LYS A 193 -7.49 3.46 25.20
C LYS A 193 -6.98 4.87 25.54
N HIS A 194 -6.53 5.62 24.54
CA HIS A 194 -5.84 6.90 24.75
C HIS A 194 -6.67 8.11 24.30
N VAL A 195 -7.54 7.95 23.30
CA VAL A 195 -8.36 9.05 22.77
C VAL A 195 -9.79 8.97 23.29
N LYS A 196 -10.47 10.12 23.38
CA LYS A 196 -11.87 10.21 23.83
C LYS A 196 -12.88 10.22 22.69
N ALA A 197 -12.46 10.61 21.48
CA ALA A 197 -13.30 10.60 20.30
C ALA A 197 -13.91 9.22 20.06
N GLU A 198 -15.15 9.19 19.55
CA GLU A 198 -15.74 7.98 18.99
C GLU A 198 -14.96 7.59 17.75
N LEU A 199 -14.50 6.34 17.69
CA LEU A 199 -13.66 5.82 16.62
C LEU A 199 -14.45 4.90 15.69
N LYS A 200 -14.24 5.05 14.39
CA LYS A 200 -14.75 4.13 13.37
C LYS A 200 -13.68 3.85 12.34
N ALA A 201 -13.09 2.66 12.37
CA ALA A 201 -12.22 2.20 11.30
C ALA A 201 -13.07 1.90 10.06
N ARG A 202 -12.63 2.35 8.88
CA ARG A 202 -13.31 2.01 7.62
C ARG A 202 -13.15 0.53 7.27
N SER A 203 -12.00 -0.05 7.60
CA SER A 203 -11.70 -1.47 7.50
C SER A 203 -10.45 -1.79 8.32
N PHE A 204 -10.24 -3.06 8.63
CA PHE A 204 -9.02 -3.59 9.25
C PHE A 204 -8.19 -4.48 8.32
N ARG A 205 -8.71 -4.79 7.12
CA ARG A 205 -8.17 -5.88 6.28
C ARG A 205 -6.79 -5.60 5.67
N LEU A 206 -6.47 -4.33 5.41
CA LEU A 206 -5.24 -3.91 4.72
C LEU A 206 -4.06 -3.86 5.71
N ASN A 207 -3.64 -5.02 6.20
CA ASN A 207 -2.55 -5.12 7.17
C ASN A 207 -1.19 -4.94 6.48
N SER A 208 -0.15 -4.70 7.27
CA SER A 208 1.24 -4.79 6.82
C SER A 208 1.61 -6.22 6.45
N SER A 209 2.59 -6.36 5.55
CA SER A 209 3.09 -7.64 5.09
C SER A 209 4.58 -7.80 5.43
N ARG A 210 5.00 -9.05 5.65
CA ARG A 210 6.41 -9.41 5.91
C ARG A 210 6.72 -10.79 5.34
N THR A 211 7.85 -10.90 4.65
CA THR A 211 8.51 -12.16 4.34
C THR A 211 9.77 -12.31 5.19
N PRO A 212 10.03 -13.49 5.81
CA PRO A 212 11.25 -13.74 6.57
C PRO A 212 12.51 -13.61 5.72
N ASP A 213 13.60 -13.19 6.33
CA ASP A 213 14.87 -12.96 5.65
C ASP A 213 15.48 -14.29 5.17
N GLU A 214 15.24 -15.39 5.89
CA GLU A 214 15.65 -16.76 5.56
C GLU A 214 14.75 -17.42 4.50
N HIS A 215 13.77 -16.70 3.93
CA HIS A 215 12.95 -17.27 2.88
C HIS A 215 13.82 -17.53 1.63
N PRO A 216 13.74 -18.70 0.97
CA PRO A 216 14.63 -19.05 -0.15
C PRO A 216 14.66 -18.04 -1.30
N PHE A 217 13.55 -17.31 -1.52
CA PHE A 217 13.50 -16.22 -2.50
C PHE A 217 14.40 -15.04 -2.10
N VAL A 218 14.37 -14.66 -0.82
CA VAL A 218 15.12 -13.51 -0.29
C VAL A 218 16.61 -13.83 -0.29
N GLU A 219 17.01 -15.00 0.21
CA GLU A 219 18.40 -15.47 0.15
C GLU A 219 18.94 -15.46 -1.29
N ARG A 220 18.15 -15.95 -2.26
CA ARG A 220 18.54 -15.94 -3.67
C ARG A 220 18.63 -14.53 -4.23
N ALA A 221 17.74 -13.62 -3.86
CA ALA A 221 17.79 -12.23 -4.27
C ALA A 221 19.09 -11.56 -3.79
N GLU A 222 19.49 -11.79 -2.54
CA GLU A 222 20.75 -11.30 -1.99
C GLU A 222 21.97 -11.93 -2.68
N MET A 223 21.93 -13.23 -3.00
CA MET A 223 22.99 -13.89 -3.79
C MET A 223 23.16 -13.29 -5.19
N LEU A 224 22.10 -12.74 -5.76
CA LEU A 224 22.12 -12.02 -7.04
C LEU A 224 22.52 -10.54 -6.89
N GLY A 225 22.83 -10.08 -5.66
CA GLY A 225 23.26 -8.72 -5.37
C GLY A 225 22.12 -7.71 -5.20
N LEU A 226 20.88 -8.18 -5.03
CA LEU A 226 19.73 -7.32 -4.74
C LEU A 226 19.67 -6.99 -3.24
N VAL A 227 19.08 -5.85 -2.90
CA VAL A 227 19.03 -5.31 -1.55
C VAL A 227 17.59 -5.31 -1.04
N PRO A 228 17.22 -6.22 -0.11
CA PRO A 228 15.94 -6.19 0.55
C PRO A 228 15.65 -4.87 1.27
N PHE A 229 14.41 -4.40 1.18
CA PHE A 229 13.98 -3.17 1.84
C PHE A 229 12.52 -3.22 2.32
N GLY A 230 12.09 -2.18 3.05
CA GLY A 230 10.70 -1.98 3.46
C GLY A 230 9.99 -0.92 2.61
N SER A 231 8.85 -1.28 2.02
CA SER A 231 8.02 -0.37 1.22
C SER A 231 7.03 0.43 2.08
N PRO A 232 6.97 1.77 1.96
CA PRO A 232 5.94 2.59 2.59
C PRO A 232 4.60 2.60 1.82
N THR A 233 4.60 2.19 0.55
CA THR A 233 3.43 2.20 -0.33
C THR A 233 2.67 0.87 -0.19
N LEU A 234 1.35 0.94 -0.09
CA LEU A 234 0.45 -0.22 -0.06
C LEU A 234 0.48 -0.94 -1.43
N SER A 235 0.14 -2.22 -1.45
CA SER A 235 -0.20 -2.99 -2.65
C SER A 235 -1.24 -4.07 -2.35
N ASP A 236 -1.59 -4.88 -3.34
CA ASP A 236 -2.34 -6.14 -3.16
C ASP A 236 -1.71 -7.09 -2.11
N GLN A 237 -0.42 -6.94 -1.75
CA GLN A 237 0.21 -7.68 -0.64
C GLN A 237 -0.56 -7.56 0.66
N ALA A 238 -1.21 -6.41 0.93
CA ALA A 238 -1.95 -6.16 2.15
C ALA A 238 -3.19 -7.06 2.32
N LEU A 239 -3.62 -7.74 1.26
CA LEU A 239 -4.75 -8.66 1.21
C LEU A 239 -4.31 -10.13 1.14
N MET A 240 -3.01 -10.41 1.10
CA MET A 240 -2.46 -11.76 1.00
C MET A 240 -2.18 -12.36 2.39
N PRO A 241 -2.82 -13.48 2.77
CA PRO A 241 -2.59 -14.12 4.07
C PRO A 241 -1.31 -15.00 4.10
N PHE A 242 -0.58 -15.09 2.99
CA PHE A 242 0.62 -15.90 2.82
C PHE A 242 1.84 -15.00 2.53
N PRO A 243 3.07 -15.50 2.74
CA PRO A 243 4.28 -14.74 2.46
C PRO A 243 4.33 -14.20 1.04
N SER A 244 4.73 -12.95 0.88
CA SER A 244 4.83 -12.27 -0.41
C SER A 244 6.01 -11.32 -0.46
N VAL A 245 6.52 -11.10 -1.67
CA VAL A 245 7.53 -10.08 -1.94
C VAL A 245 7.00 -9.14 -3.00
N LYS A 246 7.21 -7.84 -2.81
CA LYS A 246 6.95 -6.85 -3.83
C LYS A 246 8.23 -6.50 -4.58
N ILE A 247 8.25 -6.77 -5.89
CA ILE A 247 9.43 -6.58 -6.72
C ILE A 247 9.00 -6.45 -8.19
N GLY A 248 9.43 -5.38 -8.86
CA GLY A 248 9.11 -5.15 -10.27
C GLY A 248 9.88 -4.00 -10.94
N PRO A 249 9.80 -3.91 -12.28
CA PRO A 249 10.46 -2.87 -13.07
C PRO A 249 9.88 -1.49 -12.80
N GLY A 250 10.67 -0.46 -13.11
CA GLY A 250 10.24 0.92 -12.97
C GLY A 250 10.58 1.52 -11.62
N ASP A 251 10.08 2.73 -11.38
CA ASP A 251 10.42 3.56 -10.22
C ASP A 251 9.13 4.14 -9.65
N SER A 252 8.90 3.95 -8.34
CA SER A 252 7.70 4.45 -7.66
C SER A 252 7.52 5.96 -7.75
N SER A 253 8.59 6.72 -8.02
CA SER A 253 8.49 8.17 -8.27
C SER A 253 7.79 8.53 -9.60
N ARG A 254 7.58 7.56 -10.50
CA ARG A 254 6.87 7.75 -11.78
C ARG A 254 5.39 7.41 -11.66
N SER A 255 5.00 6.57 -10.70
CA SER A 255 3.60 6.22 -10.42
C SER A 255 2.76 7.47 -10.14
N HIS A 256 1.54 7.50 -10.66
CA HIS A 256 0.54 8.55 -10.44
C HIS A 256 1.02 9.96 -10.86
N THR A 257 1.98 10.04 -11.77
CA THR A 257 2.49 11.31 -12.31
C THR A 257 2.03 11.56 -13.75
N ALA A 258 2.14 12.81 -14.19
CA ALA A 258 1.95 13.16 -15.59
C ALA A 258 3.09 12.62 -16.44
N ASP A 259 2.76 12.20 -17.67
CA ASP A 259 3.71 11.65 -18.63
C ASP A 259 4.50 10.46 -18.06
N GLU A 260 3.78 9.60 -17.32
CA GLU A 260 4.27 8.32 -16.83
C GLU A 260 4.92 7.52 -17.96
N TYR A 261 6.06 6.90 -17.66
CA TYR A 261 6.78 6.08 -18.62
C TYR A 261 7.52 4.90 -17.97
N ILE A 262 7.76 3.89 -18.79
CA ILE A 262 8.71 2.81 -18.50
C ILE A 262 9.80 2.77 -19.58
N LYS A 263 11.02 2.33 -19.23
CA LYS A 263 12.04 2.05 -20.24
C LYS A 263 11.92 0.61 -20.75
N PRO A 264 11.97 0.36 -22.07
CA PRO A 264 12.03 -1.00 -22.60
C PRO A 264 13.19 -1.84 -22.01
N SER A 265 14.31 -1.21 -21.65
CA SER A 265 15.41 -1.90 -20.97
C SER A 265 15.05 -2.41 -19.57
N GLU A 266 14.26 -1.65 -18.80
CA GLU A 266 13.80 -2.03 -17.45
C GLU A 266 12.90 -3.28 -17.52
N ILE A 267 12.06 -3.39 -18.56
CA ILE A 267 11.21 -4.57 -18.80
C ILE A 267 12.08 -5.81 -19.11
N ARG A 268 13.08 -5.67 -20.00
CA ARG A 268 13.98 -6.79 -20.36
C ARG A 268 14.78 -7.27 -19.15
N GLU A 269 15.32 -6.32 -18.37
CA GLU A 269 16.03 -6.63 -17.12
C GLU A 269 15.14 -7.36 -16.12
N ALA A 270 13.89 -6.91 -15.96
CA ALA A 270 12.95 -7.54 -15.05
C ALA A 270 12.65 -8.99 -15.44
N ILE A 271 12.39 -9.27 -16.72
CA ILE A 271 12.14 -10.63 -17.21
C ILE A 271 13.34 -11.54 -16.90
N ASP A 272 14.56 -11.09 -17.22
CA ASP A 272 15.78 -11.85 -16.97
C ASP A 272 15.99 -12.14 -15.47
N LEU A 273 15.74 -11.15 -14.62
CA LEU A 273 15.94 -11.27 -13.18
C LEU A 273 14.86 -12.12 -12.52
N TYR A 274 13.59 -12.00 -12.92
CA TYR A 274 12.52 -12.89 -12.47
C TYR A 274 12.82 -14.34 -12.82
N ILE A 275 13.34 -14.61 -14.03
CA ILE A 275 13.77 -15.97 -14.42
C ILE A 275 14.89 -16.46 -13.48
N LYS A 276 15.93 -15.66 -13.24
CA LYS A 276 17.03 -16.03 -12.34
C LYS A 276 16.56 -16.29 -10.89
N LEU A 277 15.60 -15.50 -10.42
CA LEU A 277 15.03 -15.65 -9.07
C LEU A 277 14.20 -16.93 -8.96
N LEU A 278 13.36 -17.23 -9.96
CA LEU A 278 12.35 -18.28 -9.85
C LEU A 278 12.81 -19.64 -10.38
N ASP A 279 13.65 -19.70 -11.41
CA ASP A 279 14.03 -20.97 -12.06
C ASP A 279 14.76 -21.90 -11.07
N GLY A 280 14.18 -23.09 -10.84
CA GLY A 280 14.69 -24.06 -9.88
C GLY A 280 14.67 -23.58 -8.42
N LEU A 281 13.85 -22.58 -8.05
CA LEU A 281 13.70 -22.15 -6.66
C LEU A 281 13.01 -23.23 -5.82
N ILE A 282 13.59 -23.66 -4.71
CA ILE A 282 12.98 -24.65 -3.82
C ILE A 282 12.40 -23.93 -2.60
N ILE A 283 11.07 -23.86 -2.52
CA ILE A 283 10.35 -23.31 -1.37
C ILE A 283 9.99 -24.49 -0.45
N LYS A 284 10.79 -24.69 0.60
CA LYS A 284 10.63 -25.79 1.57
C LYS A 284 9.34 -25.67 2.34
#